data_AF-A0A6F7W0S7-F1
#
_entry.id   AF-A0A6F7W0S7-F1
#
_cell.length_a   1.000
_cell.length_b   1.000
_cell.length_c   1.000
_cell.angle_alpha   90.00
_cell.angle_beta   90.00
_cell.angle_gamma   90.00
#
_symmetry.space_group_name_H-M   'P 1'
#
loop_
_entity.id
_entity.type
_entity.pdbx_description
1 polymer ?
#
loop_
_entity_poly.entity_id
_entity_poly.type
_entity_poly.pdbx_seq_one_letter_code
_entity_poly.pdbx_strand_id
1 'polypeptide(L)'
;MTGAWWRRAVRAVAGRRAQLRWVHLVLGGALLMPYYLLTGVVFSMLLQDAVPFTSLPWQLGTFATALPLAVPTALLPLVRPLEATAARSLCGLPESAELAAGPAGSWDARARTLLWYGLHLAIGGLVSGLTLSLLPASALLVALPFTDGSYADEGWPHAFASAPHALAPLAGVLLLGVIMGIAAAAGAL
;
A
#
# COMPACT_ATOMS: atom_id res chain seq x y z
N MET A 1 5.68 20.01 -30.10
CA MET A 1 4.87 20.16 -28.85
C MET A 1 4.77 18.85 -28.03
N THR A 2 5.70 17.89 -28.16
CA THR A 2 5.51 16.50 -27.70
C THR A 2 6.24 16.10 -26.41
N GLY A 3 7.09 16.96 -25.83
CA GLY A 3 7.86 16.62 -24.61
C GLY A 3 7.24 17.05 -23.27
N ALA A 4 6.22 17.91 -23.29
CA ALA A 4 5.68 18.52 -22.08
C ALA A 4 4.76 17.58 -21.27
N TRP A 5 4.02 16.70 -21.93
CA TRP A 5 3.07 15.79 -21.29
C TRP A 5 3.79 14.65 -20.55
N TRP A 6 4.82 14.04 -21.14
CA TRP A 6 5.64 13.01 -20.50
C TRP A 6 6.31 13.51 -19.21
N ARG A 7 6.93 14.69 -19.25
CA ARG A 7 7.53 15.30 -18.06
C ARG A 7 6.51 15.64 -16.98
N ARG A 8 5.26 15.95 -17.35
CA ARG A 8 4.18 16.16 -16.38
C ARG A 8 3.72 14.83 -15.78
N ALA A 9 3.54 13.80 -16.60
CA ALA A 9 3.18 12.46 -16.15
C ALA A 9 4.24 11.90 -15.17
N VAL A 10 5.53 11.91 -15.54
CA VAL A 10 6.62 11.46 -14.66
C VAL A 10 6.66 12.25 -13.36
N ARG A 11 6.47 13.58 -13.39
CA ARG A 11 6.41 14.37 -12.15
C ARG A 11 5.17 14.09 -11.30
N ALA A 12 4.06 13.70 -11.92
CA ALA A 12 2.85 13.34 -11.20
C ALA A 12 3.02 12.03 -10.42
N VAL A 13 3.78 11.06 -10.95
CA VAL A 13 4.02 9.77 -10.28
C VAL A 13 5.32 9.70 -9.46
N ALA A 14 6.37 10.41 -9.87
CA ALA A 14 7.71 10.33 -9.27
C ALA A 14 8.14 11.63 -8.58
N GLY A 15 7.31 12.68 -8.59
CA GLY A 15 7.63 13.94 -7.95
C GLY A 15 7.61 13.86 -6.41
N ARG A 16 8.25 14.83 -5.75
CA ARG A 16 8.32 14.90 -4.27
C ARG A 16 6.97 14.77 -3.58
N ARG A 17 5.91 15.34 -4.15
CA ARG A 17 4.54 15.25 -3.58
C ARG A 17 3.98 13.83 -3.64
N ALA A 18 4.20 13.12 -4.75
CA ALA A 18 3.79 11.72 -4.90
C ALA A 18 4.54 10.83 -3.93
N GLN A 19 5.85 11.06 -3.76
CA GLN A 19 6.67 10.33 -2.78
C GLN A 19 6.17 10.53 -1.34
N LEU A 20 5.90 11.77 -0.93
CA LEU A 20 5.40 12.04 0.43
C LEU A 20 4.01 11.41 0.67
N ARG A 21 3.11 11.49 -0.31
CA ARG A 21 1.80 10.82 -0.25
C ARG A 21 1.92 9.30 -0.20
N TRP A 22 2.87 8.73 -0.94
CA TRP A 22 3.19 7.32 -0.84
C TRP A 22 3.70 6.94 0.55
N VAL A 23 4.56 7.75 1.18
CA VAL A 23 4.99 7.53 2.57
C VAL A 23 3.80 7.54 3.53
N HIS A 24 2.83 8.45 3.33
CA HIS A 24 1.59 8.44 4.10
C HIS A 24 0.84 7.11 3.94
N LEU A 25 0.66 6.61 2.71
CA LEU A 25 0.02 5.31 2.48
C LEU A 25 0.80 4.15 3.13
N VAL A 26 2.13 4.16 3.06
CA VAL A 26 2.97 3.14 3.71
C VAL A 26 2.80 3.17 5.23
N LEU A 27 2.66 4.35 5.84
CA LEU A 27 2.35 4.49 7.26
C LEU A 27 1.02 3.79 7.60
N GLY A 28 -0.02 3.96 6.78
CA GLY A 28 -1.30 3.27 6.96
C GLY A 28 -1.15 1.75 6.90
N GLY A 29 -0.34 1.24 5.96
CA GLY A 29 -0.01 -0.19 5.92
C GLY A 29 0.78 -0.67 7.14
N ALA A 30 1.73 0.12 7.62
CA ALA A 30 2.52 -0.20 8.80
C ALA A 30 1.66 -0.28 10.07
N LEU A 31 0.69 0.63 10.22
CA LEU A 31 -0.27 0.63 11.34
C LEU A 31 -1.21 -0.58 11.33
N LEU A 32 -1.55 -1.09 10.14
CA LEU A 32 -2.39 -2.28 9.99
C LEU A 32 -1.63 -3.59 10.28
N MET A 33 -0.31 -3.60 10.12
CA MET A 33 0.52 -4.81 10.16
C MET A 33 0.38 -5.65 11.44
N PRO A 34 0.36 -5.09 12.67
CA PRO A 34 0.17 -5.88 13.89
C PRO A 34 -1.15 -6.65 13.90
N TYR A 35 -2.23 -6.05 13.37
CA TYR A 35 -3.55 -6.67 13.28
C TYR A 35 -3.58 -7.74 12.20
N TYR A 36 -2.92 -7.51 11.06
CA TYR A 36 -2.76 -8.50 10.00
C TYR A 36 -2.03 -9.75 10.51
N LEU A 37 -0.93 -9.56 11.24
CA LEU A 37 -0.19 -10.68 11.82
C LEU A 37 -1.02 -11.44 12.86
N LEU A 38 -1.76 -10.71 13.71
CA LEU A 38 -2.66 -11.32 14.68
C LEU A 38 -3.73 -12.18 14.00
N THR A 39 -4.43 -11.65 12.98
CA THR A 39 -5.46 -12.40 12.27
C THR A 39 -4.88 -13.58 11.50
N GLY A 40 -3.67 -13.44 10.95
CA GLY A 40 -2.93 -14.52 10.30
C GLY A 40 -2.64 -15.67 11.26
N VAL A 41 -2.12 -15.37 12.47
CA VAL A 41 -1.88 -16.36 13.52
C VAL A 41 -3.19 -17.06 13.92
N VAL A 42 -4.27 -16.31 14.12
CA VAL A 42 -5.58 -16.88 14.47
C VAL A 42 -6.08 -17.82 13.37
N PHE A 43 -5.97 -17.45 12.09
CA PHE A 43 -6.36 -18.33 10.99
C PHE A 43 -5.51 -19.59 10.94
N SER A 44 -4.19 -19.49 11.07
CA SER A 44 -3.29 -20.65 11.10
C SER A 44 -3.54 -21.57 12.31
N MET A 45 -4.04 -21.06 13.43
CA MET A 45 -4.41 -21.89 14.59
C MET A 45 -5.75 -22.60 14.42
N LEU A 46 -6.73 -21.96 13.75
CA LEU A 46 -8.11 -22.45 13.66
C LEU A 46 -8.37 -23.29 12.41
N LEU A 47 -7.60 -23.08 11.33
CA LEU A 47 -7.87 -23.62 10.01
C LEU A 47 -6.60 -24.31 9.50
N GLN A 48 -6.64 -25.64 9.37
CA GLN A 48 -5.47 -26.46 9.04
C GLN A 48 -4.85 -26.11 7.68
N ASP A 49 -5.66 -25.61 6.74
CA ASP A 49 -5.23 -25.22 5.39
C ASP A 49 -4.96 -23.71 5.23
N ALA A 50 -4.94 -22.96 6.33
CA ALA A 50 -4.69 -21.53 6.27
C ALA A 50 -3.22 -21.24 5.91
N VAL A 51 -3.03 -20.60 4.75
CA VAL A 51 -1.73 -20.11 4.27
C VAL A 51 -1.77 -18.59 4.00
N PRO A 52 -1.81 -17.75 5.06
CA PRO A 52 -2.04 -16.29 4.98
C PRO A 52 -0.99 -15.49 4.21
N PHE A 53 0.16 -16.07 3.90
CA PHE A 53 1.26 -15.39 3.23
C PHE A 53 1.46 -15.79 1.78
N THR A 54 0.94 -16.95 1.36
CA THR A 54 1.21 -17.50 0.00
C THR A 54 -0.02 -17.54 -0.89
N SER A 55 -1.23 -17.57 -0.31
CA SER A 55 -2.45 -17.57 -1.12
C SER A 55 -3.17 -16.23 -1.05
N LEU A 56 -3.60 -15.76 -2.23
CA LEU A 56 -4.34 -14.51 -2.35
C LEU A 56 -5.67 -14.52 -1.56
N PRO A 57 -6.49 -15.60 -1.56
CA PRO A 57 -7.72 -15.64 -0.77
C PRO A 57 -7.45 -15.50 0.74
N TRP A 58 -6.44 -16.19 1.27
CA TRP A 58 -6.10 -16.06 2.69
C TRP A 58 -5.52 -14.68 3.01
N GLN A 59 -4.66 -14.11 2.15
CA GLN A 59 -4.15 -12.75 2.34
C GLN A 59 -5.29 -11.72 2.41
N LEU A 60 -6.25 -11.79 1.47
CA LEU A 60 -7.41 -10.89 1.45
C LEU A 60 -8.34 -11.12 2.64
N GLY A 61 -8.56 -12.38 3.05
CA GLY A 61 -9.34 -12.70 4.25
C GLY A 61 -8.69 -12.14 5.52
N THR A 62 -7.38 -12.39 5.71
CA THR A 62 -6.59 -11.89 6.84
C THR A 62 -6.61 -10.37 6.89
N PHE A 63 -6.46 -9.70 5.75
CA PHE A 63 -6.56 -8.25 5.60
C PHE A 63 -7.95 -7.73 5.96
N ALA A 64 -9.02 -8.33 5.42
CA ALA A 64 -10.39 -7.93 5.68
C ALA A 64 -10.77 -8.09 7.16
N THR A 65 -10.28 -9.14 7.84
CA THR A 65 -10.50 -9.35 9.27
C THR A 65 -9.65 -8.44 10.15
N ALA A 66 -8.48 -8.00 9.68
CA ALA A 66 -7.61 -7.08 10.44
C ALA A 66 -8.21 -5.68 10.56
N LEU A 67 -8.89 -5.19 9.52
CA LEU A 67 -9.50 -3.85 9.49
C LEU A 67 -10.48 -3.58 10.65
N PRO A 68 -11.52 -4.40 10.92
CA PRO A 68 -12.45 -4.14 12.01
C PRO A 68 -11.80 -4.22 13.40
N LEU A 69 -10.66 -4.90 13.54
CA LEU A 69 -9.87 -4.90 14.77
C LEU A 69 -9.03 -3.63 14.92
N ALA A 70 -8.48 -3.12 13.82
CA ALA A 70 -7.61 -1.95 13.81
C ALA A 70 -8.39 -0.63 13.91
N VAL A 71 -9.50 -0.50 13.19
CA VAL A 71 -10.28 0.76 13.08
C VAL A 71 -10.66 1.38 14.44
N PRO A 72 -11.14 0.62 15.44
CA PRO A 72 -11.48 1.17 16.76
C PRO A 72 -10.34 1.92 17.46
N THR A 73 -9.07 1.64 17.12
CA THR A 73 -7.93 2.35 17.72
C THR A 73 -7.87 3.82 17.34
N ALA A 74 -8.58 4.24 16.29
CA ALA A 74 -8.79 5.65 15.96
C ALA A 74 -9.47 6.46 17.07
N LEU A 75 -10.18 5.78 17.99
CA LEU A 75 -10.84 6.41 19.14
C LEU A 75 -9.87 6.74 20.27
N LEU A 76 -8.64 6.22 20.24
CA LEU A 76 -7.61 6.60 21.20
C LEU A 76 -7.28 8.09 21.03
N PRO A 77 -7.24 8.89 22.11
CA PRO A 77 -7.14 10.35 22.03
C PRO A 77 -5.94 10.87 21.23
N LEU A 78 -4.86 10.09 21.16
CA LEU A 78 -3.62 10.44 20.48
C LEU A 78 -3.59 10.07 19.00
N VAL A 79 -4.42 9.13 18.54
CA VAL A 79 -4.34 8.63 17.16
C VAL A 79 -4.81 9.70 16.18
N ARG A 80 -5.94 10.35 16.45
CA ARG A 80 -6.49 11.40 15.58
C ARG A 80 -5.53 12.60 15.37
N PRO A 81 -4.89 13.17 16.42
CA PRO A 81 -3.89 14.23 16.23
C PRO A 81 -2.61 13.78 15.50
N LEU A 82 -2.12 12.56 15.78
CA LEU A 82 -0.94 12.01 15.11
C LEU A 82 -1.18 11.85 13.60
N GLU A 83 -2.31 11.24 13.25
CA GLU A 83 -2.74 11.07 11.86
C GLU A 83 -2.98 12.40 11.14
N ALA A 84 -3.62 13.37 11.80
CA ALA A 84 -3.79 14.71 11.26
C ALA A 84 -2.43 15.38 10.95
N THR A 85 -1.44 15.20 11.82
CA THR A 85 -0.08 15.73 11.63
C THR A 85 0.64 15.01 10.48
N ALA A 86 0.50 13.68 10.39
CA ALA A 86 1.03 12.90 9.28
C ALA A 86 0.41 13.33 7.94
N ALA A 87 -0.92 13.45 7.87
CA ALA A 87 -1.62 13.91 6.68
C ALA A 87 -1.20 15.35 6.29
N ARG A 88 -1.06 16.26 7.25
CA ARG A 88 -0.60 17.64 6.99
C ARG A 88 0.80 17.66 6.37
N SER A 89 1.74 16.96 7.00
CA SER A 89 3.15 16.95 6.60
C SER A 89 3.40 16.20 5.29
N LEU A 90 2.69 15.11 5.04
CA LEU A 90 2.95 14.21 3.93
C LEU A 90 2.02 14.42 2.72
N CYS A 91 0.77 14.82 2.92
CA CYS A 91 -0.15 15.08 1.80
C CYS A 91 -0.04 16.49 1.23
N GLY A 92 0.72 17.37 1.91
CA GLY A 92 0.96 18.76 1.50
C GLY A 92 -0.32 19.59 1.54
N LEU A 93 -1.10 19.43 2.61
CA LEU A 93 -2.29 20.22 2.90
C LEU A 93 -1.87 21.64 3.31
N PRO A 94 -2.61 22.68 2.90
CA PRO A 94 -2.32 24.05 3.35
C PRO A 94 -2.48 24.15 4.86
N GLU A 95 -1.77 25.07 5.52
CA GLU A 95 -1.88 25.26 6.97
C GLU A 95 -3.30 25.63 7.41
N SER A 96 -4.04 26.29 6.50
CA SER A 96 -5.46 26.64 6.64
C SER A 96 -6.42 25.47 6.50
N ALA A 97 -5.96 24.29 6.08
CA ALA A 97 -6.81 23.09 6.06
C ALA A 97 -7.16 22.73 7.49
N GLU A 98 -8.44 22.84 7.82
CA GLU A 98 -8.99 22.50 9.13
C GLU A 98 -8.88 20.99 9.34
N LEU A 99 -7.78 20.58 9.98
CA LEU A 99 -7.57 19.22 10.45
C LEU A 99 -7.89 19.21 11.93
N ALA A 100 -8.77 18.30 12.34
CA ALA A 100 -9.24 18.26 13.70
C ALA A 100 -8.10 17.86 14.66
N ALA A 101 -7.57 18.84 15.38
CA ALA A 101 -6.43 18.67 16.29
C ALA A 101 -6.82 18.12 17.68
N GLY A 102 -8.11 18.07 18.01
CA GLY A 102 -8.63 17.62 19.30
C GLY A 102 -9.29 16.24 19.27
N PRO A 103 -9.49 15.59 20.43
CA PRO A 103 -10.24 14.33 20.54
C PRO A 103 -11.67 14.44 19.97
N ALA A 104 -12.21 13.33 19.48
CA ALA A 104 -13.57 13.27 18.95
C ALA A 104 -14.62 13.31 20.10
N GLY A 105 -15.10 14.51 20.42
CA GLY A 105 -16.05 14.75 21.51
C GLY A 105 -17.50 14.37 21.22
N SER A 106 -17.90 14.30 19.94
CA SER A 106 -19.25 13.89 19.51
C SER A 106 -19.23 12.55 18.78
N TRP A 107 -20.37 11.85 18.75
CA TRP A 107 -20.52 10.59 18.01
C TRP A 107 -20.31 10.75 16.51
N ASP A 108 -20.75 11.87 15.92
CA ASP A 108 -20.50 12.19 14.51
C ASP A 108 -18.99 12.36 14.24
N ALA A 109 -18.27 13.08 15.11
CA ALA A 109 -16.83 13.22 15.00
C ALA A 109 -16.09 11.88 15.13
N ARG A 110 -16.60 10.97 15.97
CA ARG A 110 -16.04 9.61 16.12
C ARG A 110 -16.27 8.77 14.86
N ALA A 111 -17.48 8.77 14.31
CA ALA A 111 -17.81 8.04 13.09
C ALA A 111 -16.94 8.50 11.90
N ARG A 112 -16.79 9.83 11.73
CA ARG A 112 -15.92 10.41 10.71
C ARG A 112 -14.45 10.03 10.91
N THR A 113 -13.97 10.02 12.16
CA THR A 113 -12.59 9.62 12.49
C THR A 113 -12.35 8.14 12.18
N LEU A 114 -13.29 7.27 12.54
CA LEU A 114 -13.21 5.84 12.25
C LEU A 114 -13.21 5.57 10.75
N LEU A 115 -14.09 6.24 10.00
CA LEU A 115 -14.18 6.07 8.55
C LEU A 115 -12.90 6.54 7.85
N TRP A 116 -12.40 7.72 8.21
CA TRP A 116 -11.18 8.27 7.61
C TRP A 116 -9.96 7.41 7.96
N TYR A 117 -9.81 7.02 9.22
CA TYR A 117 -8.72 6.14 9.65
C TYR A 117 -8.81 4.77 8.99
N GLY A 118 -10.00 4.17 8.93
CA GLY A 118 -10.21 2.91 8.24
C GLY A 118 -9.88 2.97 6.76
N LEU A 119 -10.22 4.08 6.08
CA LEU A 119 -9.86 4.31 4.69
C LEU A 119 -8.34 4.42 4.52
N HIS A 120 -7.67 5.16 5.43
CA HIS A 120 -6.22 5.28 5.45
C HIS A 120 -5.54 3.91 5.61
N LEU A 121 -5.98 3.10 6.58
CA LEU A 121 -5.47 1.74 6.78
C LEU A 121 -5.75 0.83 5.58
N ALA A 122 -6.95 0.88 5.02
CA ALA A 122 -7.36 0.01 3.93
C ALA A 122 -6.57 0.30 2.64
N ILE A 123 -6.56 1.56 2.21
CA ILE A 123 -5.82 1.96 1.00
C ILE A 123 -4.31 1.83 1.25
N GLY A 124 -3.83 2.27 2.41
CA GLY A 124 -2.42 2.20 2.79
C GLY A 124 -1.89 0.77 2.85
N GLY A 125 -2.67 -0.15 3.42
CA GLY A 125 -2.33 -1.57 3.47
C GLY A 125 -2.31 -2.24 2.09
N LEU A 126 -3.29 -1.96 1.23
CA LEU A 126 -3.29 -2.46 -0.15
C LEU A 126 -2.08 -1.95 -0.95
N VAL A 127 -1.81 -0.64 -0.89
CA VAL A 127 -0.66 -0.05 -1.60
C VAL A 127 0.66 -0.55 -1.04
N SER A 128 0.76 -0.77 0.27
CA SER A 128 1.95 -1.36 0.90
C SER A 128 2.17 -2.79 0.44
N GLY A 129 1.13 -3.63 0.43
CA GLY A 129 1.21 -5.01 -0.06
C GLY A 129 1.60 -5.07 -1.54
N LEU A 130 0.98 -4.23 -2.37
CA LEU A 130 1.33 -4.10 -3.78
C LEU A 130 2.78 -3.63 -3.95
N THR A 131 3.24 -2.66 -3.17
CA THR A 131 4.63 -2.16 -3.23
C THR A 131 5.61 -3.27 -2.85
N LEU A 132 5.36 -3.98 -1.75
CA LEU A 132 6.22 -5.07 -1.27
C LEU A 132 6.26 -6.27 -2.20
N SER A 133 5.21 -6.53 -2.96
CA SER A 133 5.15 -7.63 -3.93
C SER A 133 5.71 -7.25 -5.30
N LEU A 134 5.28 -6.10 -5.84
CA LEU A 134 5.56 -5.70 -7.22
C LEU A 134 6.96 -5.10 -7.37
N LEU A 135 7.52 -4.46 -6.34
CA LEU A 135 8.86 -3.87 -6.43
C LEU A 135 9.94 -4.95 -6.58
N PRO A 136 10.04 -5.98 -5.71
CA PRO A 136 10.97 -7.09 -5.92
C PRO A 136 10.71 -7.82 -7.23
N ALA A 137 9.44 -8.06 -7.59
CA ALA A 137 9.09 -8.71 -8.85
C ALA A 137 9.58 -7.93 -10.07
N SER A 138 9.43 -6.61 -10.06
CA SER A 138 9.92 -5.74 -11.14
C SER A 138 11.44 -5.81 -11.27
N ALA A 139 12.16 -5.82 -10.14
CA ALA A 139 13.61 -5.93 -10.12
C ALA A 139 14.09 -7.27 -10.66
N LEU A 140 13.46 -8.37 -10.24
CA LEU A 140 13.75 -9.72 -10.72
C LEU A 140 13.46 -9.87 -12.22
N LEU A 141 12.39 -9.28 -12.74
CA LEU A 141 12.08 -9.29 -14.18
C LEU A 141 13.11 -8.51 -15.01
N VAL A 142 13.60 -7.38 -14.49
CA VAL A 142 14.68 -6.60 -15.13
C VAL A 142 16.02 -7.34 -15.06
N ALA A 143 16.28 -8.06 -13.97
CA ALA A 143 17.52 -8.81 -13.77
C ALA A 143 17.57 -10.14 -14.56
N LEU A 144 16.43 -10.66 -15.02
CA LEU A 144 16.32 -12.00 -15.63
C LEU A 144 17.30 -12.28 -16.78
N PRO A 145 17.59 -11.34 -17.71
CA PRO A 145 18.58 -11.58 -18.77
C PRO A 145 20.01 -11.74 -18.28
N PHE A 146 20.29 -11.41 -17.01
CA PHE A 146 21.62 -11.43 -16.40
C PHE A 146 21.82 -12.61 -15.43
N THR A 147 20.83 -13.50 -15.32
CA THR A 147 20.88 -14.66 -14.41
C THR A 147 20.70 -15.96 -15.19
N ASP A 148 20.86 -17.09 -14.49
CA ASP A 148 20.61 -18.43 -15.03
C ASP A 148 19.11 -18.79 -15.09
N GLY A 149 18.22 -17.86 -14.73
CA GLY A 149 16.77 -18.06 -14.75
C GLY A 149 16.20 -18.91 -13.61
N SER A 150 17.06 -19.49 -12.76
CA SER A 150 16.67 -20.46 -11.71
C SER A 150 15.57 -19.95 -10.75
N TYR A 151 15.61 -18.66 -10.37
CA TYR A 151 14.62 -18.09 -9.47
C TYR A 151 13.23 -17.87 -10.10
N ALA A 152 13.13 -17.86 -11.43
CA ALA A 152 11.84 -17.67 -12.10
C ALA A 152 10.96 -18.93 -12.00
N ASP A 153 11.58 -20.09 -11.85
CA ASP A 153 10.93 -21.39 -11.69
C ASP A 153 10.55 -21.68 -10.23
N GLU A 154 11.30 -21.14 -9.27
CA GLU A 154 11.13 -21.41 -7.83
C GLU A 154 10.20 -20.42 -7.10
N GLY A 155 9.75 -19.34 -7.74
CA GLY A 155 9.06 -18.28 -7.02
C GLY A 155 8.23 -17.29 -7.82
N TRP A 156 7.89 -16.17 -7.17
CA TRP A 156 7.25 -15.04 -7.83
C TRP A 156 8.31 -14.23 -8.59
N PRO A 157 8.13 -13.98 -9.91
CA PRO A 157 6.83 -13.96 -10.55
C PRO A 157 6.68 -15.08 -11.60
N HIS A 158 6.40 -16.31 -11.14
CA HIS A 158 6.03 -17.49 -11.97
C HIS A 158 4.97 -17.21 -13.06
N ALA A 159 4.09 -16.21 -12.84
CA ALA A 159 3.09 -15.77 -13.80
C ALA A 159 3.71 -15.23 -15.11
N PHE A 160 5.01 -14.90 -15.09
CA PHE A 160 5.78 -14.45 -16.24
C PHE A 160 6.77 -15.51 -16.74
N ALA A 161 6.78 -16.73 -16.18
CA ALA A 161 7.64 -17.82 -16.65
C ALA A 161 7.36 -18.20 -18.11
N SER A 162 6.13 -17.98 -18.59
CA SER A 162 5.74 -18.17 -20.00
C SER A 162 6.03 -16.97 -20.89
N ALA A 163 6.48 -15.83 -20.33
CA ALA A 163 6.83 -14.67 -21.13
C ALA A 163 8.17 -14.91 -21.84
N PRO A 164 8.33 -14.45 -23.10
CA PRO A 164 9.62 -14.47 -23.76
C PRO A 164 10.66 -13.76 -22.89
N HIS A 165 11.81 -14.41 -22.62
CA HIS A 165 12.87 -13.86 -21.77
C HIS A 165 13.32 -12.45 -22.21
N ALA A 166 13.27 -12.19 -23.53
CA ALA A 166 13.56 -10.89 -24.11
C ALA A 166 12.59 -9.76 -23.70
N LEU A 167 11.36 -10.11 -23.29
CA LEU A 167 10.33 -9.16 -22.86
C LEU A 167 10.29 -8.96 -21.34
N ALA A 168 11.02 -9.77 -20.56
CA ALA A 168 11.00 -9.69 -19.11
C ALA A 168 11.41 -8.31 -18.56
N PRO A 169 12.47 -7.64 -19.07
CA PRO A 169 12.81 -6.30 -18.59
C PRO A 169 11.73 -5.26 -18.87
N LEU A 170 11.07 -5.36 -20.05
CA LEU A 170 9.96 -4.48 -20.39
C LEU A 170 8.78 -4.70 -19.43
N ALA A 171 8.45 -5.96 -19.13
CA ALA A 171 7.41 -6.29 -18.16
C ALA A 171 7.73 -5.74 -16.77
N GLY A 172 8.99 -5.85 -16.31
CA GLY A 172 9.43 -5.28 -15.04
C GLY A 172 9.30 -3.75 -14.99
N VAL A 173 9.72 -3.04 -16.04
CA VAL A 173 9.56 -1.58 -16.14
C VAL A 173 8.09 -1.17 -16.18
N LEU A 174 7.24 -1.90 -16.90
CA LEU A 174 5.80 -1.66 -16.94
C LEU A 174 5.16 -1.88 -15.56
N LEU A 175 5.55 -2.94 -14.85
CA LEU A 175 5.07 -3.25 -13.52
C LEU A 175 5.43 -2.13 -12.53
N LEU A 176 6.66 -1.63 -12.62
CA LEU A 176 7.12 -0.48 -11.83
C LEU A 176 6.30 0.79 -12.14
N GLY A 177 6.05 1.05 -13.42
CA GLY A 177 5.19 2.17 -13.84
C GLY A 177 3.77 2.06 -13.30
N VAL A 178 3.19 0.85 -13.30
CA VAL A 178 1.85 0.57 -12.78
C VAL A 178 1.78 0.82 -11.27
N ILE A 179 2.72 0.29 -10.47
CA ILE A 179 2.71 0.50 -9.02
C ILE A 179 2.93 1.97 -8.65
N MET A 180 3.81 2.69 -9.36
CA MET A 180 3.97 4.13 -9.18
C MET A 180 2.68 4.90 -9.52
N GLY A 181 1.98 4.50 -10.59
CA GLY A 181 0.68 5.05 -10.96
C GLY A 181 -0.40 4.82 -9.90
N ILE A 182 -0.50 3.59 -9.40
CA ILE A 182 -1.45 3.22 -8.33
C ILE A 182 -1.16 4.02 -7.06
N ALA A 183 0.10 4.07 -6.61
CA ALA A 183 0.49 4.81 -5.42
C ALA A 183 0.19 6.32 -5.53
N ALA A 184 0.46 6.90 -6.70
CA ALA A 184 0.19 8.32 -6.95
C ALA A 184 -1.32 8.62 -7.00
N ALA A 185 -2.11 7.75 -7.63
CA ALA A 185 -3.56 7.88 -7.71
C ALA A 185 -4.22 7.70 -6.32
N ALA A 186 -3.84 6.65 -5.60
CA ALA A 186 -4.31 6.39 -4.25
C ALA A 186 -3.93 7.52 -3.28
N GLY A 187 -2.72 8.07 -3.39
CA GLY A 187 -2.27 9.17 -2.55
C GLY A 187 -2.89 10.52 -2.90
N ALA A 188 -3.65 10.61 -4.00
CA ALA A 188 -4.40 11.80 -4.38
C ALA A 188 -5.85 11.82 -3.86
N LEU A 189 -6.34 10.70 -3.34
CA LEU A 189 -7.60 10.59 -2.60
C LEU A 189 -7.44 11.19 -1.19
#